data_AF-A0A5M6I3Q1-F1
#
_entry.id   AF-A0A5M6I3Q1-F1
#
_cell.length_a   1.000
_cell.length_b   1.000
_cell.length_c   1.000
_cell.angle_alpha   90.00
_cell.angle_beta   90.00
_cell.angle_gamma   90.00
#
_symmetry.space_group_name_H-M   'P 1'
#
loop_
_entity.id
_entity.type
_entity.pdbx_description
1 polymer ?
#
loop_
_entity_poly.entity_id
_entity_poly.type
_entity_poly.pdbx_seq_one_letter_code
_entity_poly.pdbx_strand_id
1 'polypeptide(L)'
;MGRDHDIDTADLHRRAGNMLRVGTVAAVDHGRARVRVTIAGRASAWLPCDRGVVMMTTYARILNNRAVDVVTADPATLFHPLIAAEFVAVPDDVVPGALLDGDEWTAPPPPPDPDPDPEPATPLEQARAAVLSDVETRKAEILAAGYPVKQARASLHVAVHDAGRADLGGMAITALAAHAGTVAWPAAYAQGWISKENIRIPLPDPGDGLALAAGVGGWYAAVVQHARDLKDAALAAEDTAALDALDPDTGWPTTPAPAEQET
;
A
#
# COMPACT_ATOMS: atom_id res chain seq x y z
N MET A 1 94.04 -17.80 12.40
CA MET A 1 93.62 -18.43 11.13
C MET A 1 92.20 -17.96 10.82
N GLY A 2 92.06 -16.78 10.23
CA GLY A 2 90.78 -16.31 9.70
C GLY A 2 90.57 -16.94 8.33
N ARG A 3 89.47 -17.66 8.12
CA ARG A 3 89.02 -18.02 6.78
C ARG A 3 88.35 -16.77 6.21
N ASP A 4 89.01 -16.13 5.26
CA ASP A 4 88.31 -15.23 4.35
C ASP A 4 87.24 -16.07 3.65
N HIS A 5 85.98 -15.78 3.99
CA HIS A 5 84.85 -16.25 3.21
C HIS A 5 84.85 -15.43 1.92
N ASP A 6 85.52 -15.96 0.91
CA ASP A 6 85.48 -15.42 -0.43
C ASP A 6 84.02 -15.50 -0.90
N ILE A 7 83.35 -14.34 -0.90
CA ILE A 7 81.96 -14.24 -1.32
C ILE A 7 81.97 -14.38 -2.84
N ASP A 8 81.50 -15.53 -3.32
CA ASP A 8 81.34 -15.79 -4.75
C ASP A 8 80.46 -14.71 -5.39
N THR A 9 80.90 -14.21 -6.53
CA THR A 9 80.18 -13.22 -7.37
C THR A 9 78.78 -13.69 -7.73
N ALA A 10 78.55 -15.00 -7.83
CA ALA A 10 77.21 -15.56 -8.03
C ALA A 10 76.29 -15.34 -6.83
N ASP A 11 76.81 -15.41 -5.60
CA ASP A 11 76.04 -15.14 -4.38
C ASP A 11 75.68 -13.65 -4.29
N LEU A 12 76.61 -12.76 -4.65
CA LEU A 12 76.34 -11.31 -4.70
C LEU A 12 75.22 -10.97 -5.67
N HIS A 13 75.24 -11.50 -6.89
CA HIS A 13 74.16 -11.28 -7.87
C HIS A 13 72.81 -11.81 -7.37
N ARG A 14 72.81 -12.98 -6.73
CA ARG A 14 71.59 -13.55 -6.14
C ARG A 14 71.03 -12.66 -5.03
N ARG A 15 71.89 -12.14 -4.15
CA ARG A 15 71.48 -11.23 -3.06
C ARG A 15 70.96 -9.91 -3.61
N ALA A 16 71.64 -9.32 -4.59
CA ALA A 16 71.21 -8.08 -5.23
C ALA A 16 69.83 -8.23 -5.89
N GLY A 17 69.58 -9.33 -6.60
CA GLY A 17 68.27 -9.64 -7.18
C GLY A 17 67.16 -9.98 -6.17
N ASN A 18 67.50 -10.16 -4.89
CA ASN A 18 66.55 -10.40 -3.80
C ASN A 18 66.30 -9.16 -2.94
N MET A 19 67.11 -8.10 -3.08
CA MET A 19 66.95 -6.88 -2.27
C MET A 19 65.66 -6.14 -2.59
N LEU A 20 65.23 -6.14 -3.86
CA LEU A 20 64.03 -5.47 -4.30
C LEU A 20 63.31 -6.34 -5.33
N ARG A 21 62.10 -6.78 -5.00
CA ARG A 21 61.27 -7.63 -5.85
C ARG A 21 59.84 -7.13 -5.87
N VAL A 22 59.24 -7.13 -7.06
CA VAL A 22 57.82 -6.82 -7.25
C VAL A 22 57.00 -8.10 -7.08
N GLY A 23 55.87 -8.01 -6.41
CA GLY A 23 54.94 -9.12 -6.22
C GLY A 23 53.53 -8.62 -5.92
N THR A 24 52.59 -9.55 -5.81
CA THR A 24 51.18 -9.28 -5.49
C THR A 24 50.84 -9.75 -4.09
N VAL A 25 50.03 -8.98 -3.35
CA VAL A 25 49.59 -9.37 -2.00
C VAL A 25 48.69 -10.60 -2.10
N ALA A 26 49.04 -11.65 -1.37
CA ALA A 26 48.35 -12.93 -1.36
C ALA A 26 47.48 -13.12 -0.10
N ALA A 27 47.86 -12.51 1.02
CA ALA A 27 47.09 -12.52 2.27
C ALA A 27 47.51 -11.36 3.18
N VAL A 28 46.58 -10.88 4.02
CA VAL A 28 46.79 -9.79 4.99
C VAL A 28 46.35 -10.26 6.38
N ASP A 29 47.19 -10.06 7.40
CA ASP A 29 46.89 -10.27 8.83
C ASP A 29 46.84 -8.88 9.49
N HIS A 30 45.61 -8.35 9.60
CA HIS A 30 45.35 -7.03 10.16
C HIS A 30 45.70 -6.96 11.66
N GLY A 31 45.50 -8.06 12.42
CA GLY A 31 45.75 -8.08 13.87
C GLY A 31 47.23 -8.00 14.24
N ARG A 32 48.13 -8.36 13.33
CA ARG A 32 49.58 -8.34 13.56
C ARG A 32 50.36 -7.40 12.63
N ALA A 33 49.66 -6.65 11.77
CA ALA A 33 50.25 -5.79 10.74
C ALA A 33 51.28 -6.54 9.87
N ARG A 34 50.84 -7.66 9.28
CA ARG A 34 51.69 -8.47 8.38
C ARG A 34 51.00 -8.79 7.07
N VAL A 35 51.80 -8.97 6.02
CA VAL A 35 51.34 -9.37 4.68
C VAL A 35 52.13 -10.55 4.15
N ARG A 36 51.51 -11.37 3.31
CA ARG A 36 52.19 -12.34 2.45
C ARG A 36 52.13 -11.86 1.02
N VAL A 37 53.25 -11.92 0.31
CA VAL A 37 53.37 -11.48 -1.07
C VAL A 37 53.77 -12.67 -1.93
N THR A 38 53.11 -12.86 -3.07
CA THR A 38 53.52 -13.83 -4.09
C THR A 38 54.51 -13.17 -5.03
N ILE A 39 55.71 -13.75 -5.11
CA ILE A 39 56.80 -13.28 -5.96
C ILE A 39 57.24 -14.44 -6.85
N ALA A 40 57.08 -14.29 -8.16
CA ALA A 40 57.36 -15.33 -9.16
C ALA A 40 56.73 -16.70 -8.81
N GLY A 41 55.45 -16.68 -8.43
CA GLY A 41 54.68 -17.90 -8.11
C GLY A 41 54.96 -18.53 -6.75
N ARG A 42 55.82 -17.93 -5.92
CA ARG A 42 56.07 -18.37 -4.54
C ARG A 42 55.58 -17.36 -3.52
N ALA A 43 54.80 -17.82 -2.55
CA ALA A 43 54.35 -16.98 -1.45
C ALA A 43 55.46 -16.78 -0.42
N SER A 44 55.66 -15.54 0.03
CA SER A 44 56.56 -15.20 1.12
C SER A 44 56.05 -15.74 2.46
N ALA A 45 56.93 -15.70 3.47
CA ALA A 45 56.51 -15.68 4.86
C ALA A 45 55.74 -14.39 5.19
N TRP A 46 55.18 -14.30 6.39
CA TRP A 46 54.55 -13.08 6.88
C TRP A 46 55.60 -11.98 7.06
N LEU A 47 55.55 -10.97 6.19
CA LEU A 47 56.41 -9.80 6.23
C LEU A 47 55.72 -8.69 7.03
N PRO A 48 56.45 -7.92 7.86
CA PRO A 48 55.90 -6.71 8.44
C PRO A 48 55.53 -5.75 7.31
N CYS A 49 54.33 -5.19 7.33
CA CYS A 49 54.00 -4.04 6.50
C CYS A 49 54.25 -2.77 7.32
N ASP A 50 54.79 -1.73 6.69
CA ASP A 50 54.80 -0.41 7.31
C ASP A 50 53.35 -0.02 7.60
N ARG A 51 53.10 0.41 8.84
CA ARG A 51 51.77 0.69 9.41
C ARG A 51 50.97 1.75 8.64
N GLY A 52 51.55 2.39 7.62
CA GLY A 52 50.87 3.34 6.74
C GLY A 52 50.07 2.71 5.58
N VAL A 53 50.13 1.38 5.36
CA VAL A 53 49.57 0.79 4.11
C VAL A 53 48.16 0.17 4.27
N VAL A 54 47.62 -0.05 5.47
CA VAL A 54 46.22 -0.52 5.60
C VAL A 54 45.55 -0.04 6.89
N MET A 55 45.37 1.26 7.06
CA MET A 55 44.30 1.80 7.89
C MET A 55 43.19 2.20 6.92
N MET A 56 42.19 1.34 6.71
CA MET A 56 40.97 1.77 6.03
C MET A 56 40.33 2.79 6.95
N THR A 57 40.52 4.08 6.67
CA THR A 57 39.89 5.13 7.48
C THR A 57 38.42 5.16 7.11
N THR A 58 37.57 4.88 8.08
CA THR A 58 36.12 5.02 7.90
C THR A 58 35.77 6.49 8.04
N TYR A 59 34.95 7.00 7.14
CA TYR A 59 34.45 8.36 7.14
C TYR A 59 32.94 8.34 7.28
N ALA A 60 32.39 9.22 8.13
CA ALA A 60 30.96 9.40 8.23
C ALA A 60 30.58 10.87 8.04
N ARG A 61 29.45 11.11 7.36
CA ARG A 61 28.77 12.40 7.38
C ARG A 61 27.79 12.41 8.54
N ILE A 62 27.96 13.36 9.45
CA ILE A 62 27.20 13.45 10.69
C ILE A 62 26.11 14.52 10.54
N LEU A 63 24.85 14.11 10.67
CA LEU A 63 23.71 15.03 10.67
C LEU A 63 22.86 14.76 11.91
N ASN A 64 22.57 15.80 12.70
CA ASN A 64 21.81 15.70 13.95
C ASN A 64 22.34 14.60 14.90
N ASN A 65 23.65 14.59 15.14
CA ASN A 65 24.35 13.59 15.97
C ASN A 65 24.16 12.14 15.49
N ARG A 66 23.95 11.93 14.19
CA ARG A 66 23.78 10.60 13.60
C ARG A 66 24.67 10.42 12.38
N ALA A 67 25.34 9.28 12.26
CA ALA A 67 26.05 8.89 11.05
C ALA A 67 25.01 8.58 9.97
N VAL A 68 24.95 9.38 8.91
CA VAL A 68 23.98 9.19 7.83
C VAL A 68 24.62 8.43 6.68
N ASP A 69 25.74 8.93 6.18
CA ASP A 69 26.52 8.31 5.12
C ASP A 69 27.83 7.81 5.72
N VAL A 70 28.13 6.52 5.57
CA VAL A 70 29.39 5.92 6.06
C VAL A 70 30.12 5.25 4.91
N VAL A 71 31.39 5.61 4.71
CA VAL A 71 32.23 5.10 3.62
C VAL A 71 33.63 4.74 4.12
N THR A 72 34.23 3.71 3.54
CA THR A 72 35.58 3.23 3.88
C THR A 72 36.65 3.67 2.87
N ALA A 73 36.28 4.58 1.96
CA ALA A 73 37.15 5.16 0.95
C ALA A 73 37.07 6.69 1.03
N ASP A 74 38.04 7.38 0.43
CA ASP A 74 38.15 8.83 0.43
C ASP A 74 36.86 9.49 -0.12
N PRO A 75 36.10 10.24 0.69
CA PRO A 75 34.87 10.91 0.27
C PRO A 75 35.09 11.89 -0.90
N ALA A 76 36.27 12.50 -1.02
CA ALA A 76 36.58 13.42 -2.13
C ALA A 76 36.59 12.74 -3.50
N THR A 77 36.74 11.41 -3.52
CA THR A 77 36.69 10.60 -4.75
C THR A 77 35.29 10.08 -5.08
N LEU A 78 34.39 10.04 -4.09
CA LEU A 78 33.05 9.46 -4.21
C LEU A 78 31.94 10.51 -4.33
N PHE A 79 32.12 11.68 -3.71
CA PHE A 79 31.11 12.71 -3.61
C PHE A 79 31.58 14.05 -4.17
N HIS A 80 30.62 14.93 -4.49
CA HIS A 80 30.92 16.31 -4.88
C HIS A 80 31.71 17.04 -3.76
N PRO A 81 32.67 17.94 -4.07
CA PRO A 81 33.55 18.56 -3.06
C PRO A 81 32.82 19.19 -1.87
N LEU A 82 31.66 19.82 -2.10
CA LEU A 82 30.84 20.39 -1.03
C LEU A 82 30.32 19.34 -0.04
N ILE A 83 29.97 18.16 -0.52
CA ILE A 83 29.48 17.04 0.30
C ILE A 83 30.64 16.28 0.94
N ALA A 84 31.71 16.05 0.18
CA ALA A 84 32.92 15.39 0.69
C ALA A 84 33.54 16.14 1.89
N ALA A 85 33.49 17.48 1.89
CA ALA A 85 33.96 18.31 2.99
C ALA A 85 33.16 18.16 4.30
N GLU A 86 31.95 17.57 4.25
CA GLU A 86 31.12 17.32 5.43
C GLU A 86 31.43 15.97 6.11
N PHE A 87 32.26 15.12 5.50
CA PHE A 87 32.68 13.85 6.10
C PHE A 87 33.79 14.05 7.13
N VAL A 88 33.71 13.30 8.22
CA VAL A 88 34.75 13.24 9.26
C VAL A 88 35.25 11.81 9.42
N ALA A 89 36.51 11.64 9.78
CA ALA A 89 37.06 10.33 10.11
C ALA A 89 36.42 9.81 11.41
N VAL A 90 35.95 8.58 11.39
CA VAL A 90 35.27 7.91 12.51
C VAL A 90 35.89 6.52 12.76
N PRO A 91 35.65 5.92 13.93
CA PRO A 91 36.01 4.52 14.18
C PRO A 91 35.44 3.55 13.12
N ASP A 92 36.13 2.45 12.89
CA ASP A 92 35.77 1.49 11.82
C ASP A 92 34.51 0.66 12.11
N ASP A 93 34.02 0.69 13.34
CA ASP A 93 32.78 0.03 13.76
C ASP A 93 31.53 0.94 13.64
N VAL A 94 31.70 2.20 13.24
CA VAL A 94 30.57 3.09 12.97
C VAL A 94 29.81 2.61 11.74
N VAL A 95 28.51 2.41 11.91
CA VAL A 95 27.59 2.00 10.84
C VAL A 95 26.59 3.13 10.53
N PRO A 96 25.99 3.15 9.33
CA PRO A 96 24.90 4.07 9.03
C PRO A 96 23.79 3.96 10.09
N GLY A 97 23.31 5.11 10.56
CA GLY A 97 22.32 5.22 11.60
C GLY A 97 22.86 5.20 13.03
N ALA A 98 24.16 5.02 13.25
CA ALA A 98 24.76 5.10 14.58
C ALA A 98 24.60 6.51 15.19
N LEU A 99 24.33 6.57 16.48
CA LEU A 99 24.17 7.81 17.25
C LEU A 99 25.49 8.19 17.90
N LEU A 100 25.86 9.46 17.81
CA LEU A 100 27.00 10.06 18.50
C LEU A 100 26.49 10.74 19.78
N ASP A 101 26.88 10.20 20.94
CA ASP A 101 26.61 10.81 22.26
C ASP A 101 27.94 11.20 22.91
N GLY A 102 28.26 12.50 22.91
CA GLY A 102 29.59 12.98 23.26
C GLY A 102 30.65 12.46 22.27
N ASP A 103 31.51 11.56 22.74
CA ASP A 103 32.57 10.91 21.97
C ASP A 103 32.30 9.41 21.71
N GLU A 104 31.12 8.91 22.09
CA GLU A 104 30.76 7.49 21.99
C GLU A 104 29.76 7.23 20.86
N TRP A 105 30.02 6.21 20.04
CA TRP A 105 29.15 5.77 18.97
C TRP A 105 28.30 4.58 19.41
N THR A 106 26.99 4.72 19.34
CA THR A 106 26.04 3.64 19.60
C THR A 106 25.40 3.18 18.30
N ALA A 107 25.60 1.91 17.94
CA ALA A 107 24.96 1.31 16.77
C ALA A 107 23.42 1.42 16.87
N PRO A 108 22.72 1.63 15.75
CA PRO A 108 21.27 1.64 15.76
C PRO A 108 20.74 0.26 16.21
N PRO A 109 19.57 0.20 16.87
CA PRO A 109 18.94 -1.07 17.15
C PRO A 109 18.74 -1.82 15.83
N PRO A 110 18.90 -3.15 15.82
CA PRO A 110 18.60 -3.95 14.64
C PRO A 110 17.15 -3.65 14.20
N PRO A 111 16.87 -3.60 12.89
CA PRO A 111 15.51 -3.45 12.42
C PRO A 111 14.64 -4.55 13.04
N PRO A 112 13.38 -4.25 13.41
CA PRO A 112 12.46 -5.30 13.83
C PRO A 112 12.38 -6.36 12.73
N ASP A 113 12.22 -7.62 13.12
CA ASP A 113 11.98 -8.69 12.17
C ASP A 113 10.78 -8.30 11.28
N PRO A 114 10.84 -8.54 9.96
CA PRO A 114 9.69 -8.30 9.10
C PRO A 114 8.51 -9.09 9.64
N ASP A 115 7.34 -8.43 9.74
CA ASP A 115 6.11 -9.12 10.07
C ASP A 115 5.93 -10.32 9.12
N PRO A 116 5.44 -11.46 9.62
CA PRO A 116 5.21 -12.61 8.75
C PRO A 116 4.24 -12.21 7.63
N ASP A 117 4.52 -12.67 6.42
CA ASP A 117 3.60 -12.51 5.30
C ASP A 117 2.22 -13.04 5.71
N PRO A 118 1.11 -12.35 5.34
CA PRO A 118 -0.22 -12.81 5.68
C PRO A 118 -0.45 -14.21 5.12
N GLU A 119 -0.96 -15.10 5.94
CA GLU A 119 -1.31 -16.46 5.53
C GLU A 119 -2.32 -16.41 4.37
N PRO A 120 -2.19 -17.25 3.33
CA PRO A 120 -3.13 -17.25 2.22
C PRO A 120 -4.55 -17.58 2.72
N ALA A 121 -5.53 -16.80 2.24
CA ALA A 121 -6.94 -17.02 2.57
C ALA A 121 -7.37 -18.46 2.25
N THR A 122 -8.09 -19.08 3.17
CA THR A 122 -8.66 -20.41 3.02
C THR A 122 -9.69 -20.45 1.89
N PRO A 123 -10.01 -21.63 1.31
CA PRO A 123 -11.06 -21.74 0.29
C PRO A 123 -12.41 -21.17 0.72
N LEU A 124 -12.76 -21.32 2.01
CA LEU A 124 -13.99 -20.76 2.57
C LEU A 124 -13.98 -19.23 2.58
N GLU A 125 -12.86 -18.61 2.98
CA GLU A 125 -12.72 -17.16 2.98
C GLU A 125 -12.77 -16.58 1.57
N GLN A 126 -12.16 -17.27 0.60
CA GLN A 126 -12.23 -16.89 -0.82
C GLN A 126 -13.67 -16.98 -1.35
N ALA A 127 -14.38 -18.08 -1.07
CA ALA A 127 -15.78 -18.24 -1.45
C ALA A 127 -16.68 -17.17 -0.81
N ARG A 128 -16.48 -16.88 0.47
CA ARG A 128 -17.21 -15.83 1.18
C ARG A 128 -16.95 -14.45 0.57
N ALA A 129 -15.70 -14.14 0.25
CA ALA A 129 -15.35 -12.88 -0.40
C ALA A 129 -16.02 -12.73 -1.77
N ALA A 130 -16.10 -13.82 -2.55
CA ALA A 130 -16.81 -13.84 -3.83
C ALA A 130 -18.31 -13.52 -3.66
N VAL A 131 -19.01 -14.22 -2.76
CA VAL A 131 -20.44 -13.95 -2.48
C VAL A 131 -20.67 -12.52 -2.04
N LEU A 132 -19.84 -11.99 -1.13
CA LEU A 132 -19.97 -10.59 -0.68
C LEU A 132 -19.77 -9.58 -1.81
N SER A 133 -18.85 -9.86 -2.74
CA SER A 133 -18.62 -9.06 -3.95
C SER A 133 -19.82 -9.12 -4.91
N ASP A 134 -20.39 -10.30 -5.11
CA ASP A 134 -21.53 -10.52 -5.98
C ASP A 134 -22.78 -9.79 -5.45
N VAL A 135 -23.04 -9.86 -4.13
CA VAL A 135 -24.15 -9.14 -3.49
C VAL A 135 -24.03 -7.62 -3.68
N GLU A 136 -22.82 -7.06 -3.51
CA GLU A 136 -22.61 -5.62 -3.72
C GLU A 136 -22.75 -5.22 -5.18
N THR A 137 -22.22 -6.04 -6.10
CA THR A 137 -22.37 -5.83 -7.54
C THR A 137 -23.85 -5.82 -7.92
N ARG A 138 -24.61 -6.82 -7.46
CA ARG A 138 -26.03 -6.95 -7.77
C ARG A 138 -26.87 -5.81 -7.20
N LYS A 139 -26.62 -5.43 -5.94
CA LYS A 139 -27.23 -4.26 -5.32
C LYS A 139 -26.95 -2.99 -6.13
N ALA A 140 -25.70 -2.80 -6.56
CA ALA A 140 -25.31 -1.64 -7.35
C ALA A 140 -26.04 -1.61 -8.71
N GLU A 141 -26.16 -2.75 -9.39
CA GLU A 141 -26.94 -2.87 -10.63
C GLU A 141 -28.41 -2.49 -10.44
N ILE A 142 -29.04 -3.00 -9.38
CA ILE A 142 -30.45 -2.74 -9.08
C ILE A 142 -30.67 -1.26 -8.78
N LEU A 143 -29.85 -0.66 -7.91
CA LEU A 143 -29.92 0.76 -7.60
C LEU A 143 -29.60 1.63 -8.83
N ALA A 144 -28.66 1.20 -9.67
CA ALA A 144 -28.32 1.86 -10.92
C ALA A 144 -29.48 1.78 -11.93
N ALA A 145 -30.24 0.68 -11.98
CA ALA A 145 -31.45 0.56 -12.81
C ALA A 145 -32.51 1.57 -12.37
N GLY A 146 -32.71 1.72 -11.06
CA GLY A 146 -33.61 2.68 -10.44
C GLY A 146 -34.98 2.09 -10.06
N TYR A 147 -35.79 2.87 -9.36
CA TYR A 147 -37.12 2.43 -8.91
C TYR A 147 -38.09 2.33 -10.10
N PRO A 148 -38.62 1.15 -10.41
CA PRO A 148 -39.56 0.99 -11.51
C PRO A 148 -40.92 1.63 -11.20
N VAL A 149 -41.48 2.35 -12.17
CA VAL A 149 -42.82 2.94 -12.13
C VAL A 149 -43.59 2.42 -13.34
N LYS A 150 -44.71 1.74 -13.08
CA LYS A 150 -45.62 1.30 -14.14
C LYS A 150 -46.53 2.44 -14.54
N GLN A 151 -46.40 2.92 -15.76
CA GLN A 151 -47.33 3.88 -16.35
C GLN A 151 -47.91 3.27 -17.62
N ALA A 152 -49.24 3.12 -17.71
CA ALA A 152 -50.06 2.55 -18.80
C ALA A 152 -49.41 1.68 -19.92
N ARG A 153 -48.35 2.14 -20.60
CA ARG A 153 -47.64 1.47 -21.71
C ARG A 153 -46.11 1.44 -21.60
N ALA A 154 -45.51 1.99 -20.54
CA ALA A 154 -44.06 2.06 -20.36
C ALA A 154 -43.66 1.74 -18.92
N SER A 155 -42.54 1.02 -18.78
CA SER A 155 -41.82 0.91 -17.51
C SER A 155 -40.84 2.06 -17.44
N LEU A 156 -41.10 3.03 -16.58
CA LEU A 156 -40.19 4.15 -16.31
C LEU A 156 -39.37 3.85 -15.07
N HIS A 157 -38.24 4.52 -14.91
CA HIS A 157 -37.41 4.38 -13.71
C HIS A 157 -37.12 5.73 -13.06
N VAL A 158 -37.30 5.80 -11.75
CA VAL A 158 -36.83 6.93 -10.95
C VAL A 158 -35.41 6.67 -10.49
N ALA A 159 -34.52 7.64 -10.69
CA ALA A 159 -33.14 7.55 -10.25
C ALA A 159 -33.05 7.53 -8.72
N VAL A 160 -32.25 6.63 -8.16
CA VAL A 160 -32.14 6.40 -6.71
C VAL A 160 -30.70 6.66 -6.21
N HIS A 161 -30.09 7.74 -6.71
CA HIS A 161 -28.82 8.25 -6.18
C HIS A 161 -29.08 9.34 -5.12
N ASP A 162 -28.04 9.78 -4.41
CA ASP A 162 -28.17 10.68 -3.25
C ASP A 162 -28.92 11.98 -3.57
N ALA A 163 -28.54 12.69 -4.64
CA ALA A 163 -29.25 13.91 -5.05
C ALA A 163 -30.73 13.66 -5.38
N GLY A 164 -31.06 12.61 -6.14
CA GLY A 164 -32.44 12.28 -6.50
C GLY A 164 -33.28 11.91 -5.28
N ARG A 165 -32.71 11.21 -4.30
CA ARG A 165 -33.39 10.92 -3.03
C ARG A 165 -33.60 12.17 -2.19
N ALA A 166 -32.62 13.09 -2.15
CA ALA A 166 -32.79 14.37 -1.46
C ALA A 166 -33.89 15.23 -2.10
N ASP A 167 -33.92 15.29 -3.43
CA ASP A 167 -34.94 16.02 -4.20
C ASP A 167 -36.34 15.41 -3.99
N LEU A 168 -36.45 14.07 -3.99
CA LEU A 168 -37.70 13.38 -3.66
C LEU A 168 -38.14 13.65 -2.23
N GLY A 169 -37.21 13.72 -1.27
CA GLY A 169 -37.50 14.10 0.11
C GLY A 169 -38.04 15.53 0.21
N GLY A 170 -37.43 16.48 -0.50
CA GLY A 170 -37.91 17.86 -0.58
C GLY A 170 -39.31 17.97 -1.21
N MET A 171 -39.55 17.20 -2.28
CA MET A 171 -40.87 17.07 -2.89
C MET A 171 -41.88 16.47 -1.91
N ALA A 172 -41.53 15.41 -1.17
CA ALA A 172 -42.40 14.76 -0.20
C ALA A 172 -42.81 15.70 0.94
N ILE A 173 -41.87 16.50 1.47
CA ILE A 173 -42.16 17.51 2.49
C ILE A 173 -43.12 18.57 1.93
N THR A 174 -42.87 19.05 0.71
CA THR A 174 -43.76 20.01 0.03
C THR A 174 -45.15 19.43 -0.20
N ALA A 175 -45.21 18.16 -0.60
CA ALA A 175 -46.45 17.43 -0.83
C ALA A 175 -47.23 17.24 0.48
N LEU A 176 -46.55 16.92 1.59
CA LEU A 176 -47.16 16.82 2.92
C LEU A 176 -47.75 18.17 3.37
N ALA A 177 -46.98 19.25 3.20
CA ALA A 177 -47.43 20.60 3.52
C ALA A 177 -48.65 21.03 2.67
N ALA A 178 -48.64 20.69 1.38
CA ALA A 178 -49.74 20.96 0.47
C ALA A 178 -50.99 20.11 0.78
N HIS A 179 -50.79 18.83 1.11
CA HIS A 179 -51.85 17.92 1.53
C HIS A 179 -52.52 18.38 2.83
N ALA A 180 -51.74 18.93 3.77
CA ALA A 180 -52.25 19.57 4.98
C ALA A 180 -52.89 20.95 4.75
N GLY A 181 -52.89 21.47 3.51
CA GLY A 181 -53.45 22.79 3.17
C GLY A 181 -52.63 23.99 3.63
N THR A 182 -51.39 23.78 4.09
CA THR A 182 -50.51 24.86 4.59
C THR A 182 -49.85 25.66 3.47
N VAL A 183 -49.66 25.03 2.30
CA VAL A 183 -49.17 25.65 1.07
C VAL A 183 -49.98 25.14 -0.13
N ALA A 184 -49.96 25.84 -1.25
CA ALA A 184 -50.51 25.30 -2.50
C ALA A 184 -49.54 24.28 -3.10
N TRP A 185 -50.05 23.23 -3.76
CA TRP A 185 -49.21 22.32 -4.54
C TRP A 185 -48.54 23.09 -5.69
N PRO A 186 -47.20 23.14 -5.77
CA PRO A 186 -46.53 23.95 -6.79
C PRO A 186 -46.85 23.47 -8.20
N ALA A 187 -47.20 24.40 -9.10
CA ALA A 187 -47.51 24.08 -10.49
C ALA A 187 -46.35 23.37 -11.22
N ALA A 188 -45.10 23.63 -10.82
CA ALA A 188 -43.93 22.93 -11.34
C ALA A 188 -43.91 21.44 -10.97
N TYR A 189 -44.28 21.09 -9.73
CA TYR A 189 -44.40 19.67 -9.34
C TYR A 189 -45.65 19.02 -9.93
N ALA A 190 -46.75 19.77 -10.08
CA ALA A 190 -47.98 19.28 -10.73
C ALA A 190 -47.75 18.81 -12.17
N GLN A 191 -46.72 19.34 -12.84
CA GLN A 191 -46.31 18.84 -14.16
C GLN A 191 -45.83 17.40 -14.09
N GLY A 192 -45.11 17.02 -13.03
CA GLY A 192 -44.61 15.68 -12.80
C GLY A 192 -43.11 15.58 -12.55
N TRP A 193 -42.65 14.36 -12.25
CA TRP A 193 -41.25 14.00 -12.06
C TRP A 193 -40.60 13.54 -13.37
N ILE A 194 -39.33 13.87 -13.61
CA ILE A 194 -38.61 13.41 -14.80
C ILE A 194 -37.94 12.07 -14.51
N SER A 195 -38.36 11.01 -15.22
CA SER A 195 -37.75 9.68 -15.12
C SER A 195 -36.37 9.62 -15.78
N LYS A 196 -35.65 8.52 -15.57
CA LYS A 196 -34.35 8.26 -16.23
C LYS A 196 -34.45 8.20 -17.76
N GLU A 197 -35.61 7.79 -18.27
CA GLU A 197 -35.92 7.78 -19.70
C GLU A 197 -36.23 9.18 -20.24
N ASN A 198 -36.10 10.22 -19.41
CA ASN A 198 -36.47 11.59 -19.70
C ASN A 198 -37.96 11.74 -20.06
N ILE A 199 -38.80 10.92 -19.43
CA ILE A 199 -40.26 10.94 -19.58
C ILE A 199 -40.87 11.45 -18.28
N ARG A 200 -41.92 12.25 -18.39
CA ARG A 200 -42.57 12.87 -17.23
C ARG A 200 -43.60 11.91 -16.61
N ILE A 201 -43.40 11.57 -15.34
CA ILE A 201 -44.35 10.88 -14.49
C ILE A 201 -45.30 11.94 -13.90
N PRO A 202 -46.59 11.97 -14.27
CA PRO A 202 -47.52 13.01 -13.84
C PRO A 202 -47.76 12.94 -12.33
N LEU A 203 -47.80 14.10 -11.68
CA LEU A 203 -48.08 14.25 -10.24
C LEU A 203 -49.14 15.36 -10.01
N PRO A 204 -50.34 15.25 -10.60
CA PRO A 204 -51.33 16.33 -10.60
C PRO A 204 -51.70 16.83 -9.19
N ASP A 205 -51.64 15.97 -8.18
CA ASP A 205 -51.96 16.31 -6.80
C ASP A 205 -50.82 15.94 -5.82
N PRO A 206 -50.81 16.52 -4.60
CA PRO A 206 -49.77 16.20 -3.62
C PRO A 206 -49.79 14.74 -3.17
N GLY A 207 -50.92 14.04 -3.27
CA GLY A 207 -51.02 12.61 -2.97
C GLY A 207 -50.15 11.77 -3.91
N ASP A 208 -50.12 12.12 -5.20
CA ASP A 208 -49.24 11.46 -6.18
C ASP A 208 -47.75 11.63 -5.82
N GLY A 209 -47.37 12.84 -5.40
CA GLY A 209 -46.01 13.15 -4.97
C GLY A 209 -45.60 12.33 -3.74
N LEU A 210 -46.48 12.24 -2.74
CA LEU A 210 -46.27 11.40 -1.56
C LEU A 210 -46.16 9.92 -1.93
N ALA A 211 -47.05 9.41 -2.80
CA ALA A 211 -47.03 8.02 -3.23
C ALA A 211 -45.73 7.67 -3.96
N LEU A 212 -45.25 8.56 -4.86
CA LEU A 212 -43.98 8.35 -5.56
C LEU A 212 -42.81 8.32 -4.58
N ALA A 213 -42.70 9.32 -3.69
CA ALA A 213 -41.60 9.40 -2.74
C ALA A 213 -41.59 8.23 -1.75
N ALA A 214 -42.76 7.83 -1.24
CA ALA A 214 -42.89 6.68 -0.36
C ALA A 214 -42.54 5.36 -1.07
N GLY A 215 -42.99 5.18 -2.31
CA GLY A 215 -42.66 4.01 -3.12
C GLY A 215 -41.15 3.88 -3.37
N VAL A 216 -40.51 4.96 -3.81
CA VAL A 216 -39.05 4.99 -4.02
C VAL A 216 -38.29 4.74 -2.71
N GLY A 217 -38.68 5.42 -1.62
CA GLY A 217 -38.04 5.29 -0.32
C GLY A 217 -38.15 3.87 0.26
N GLY A 218 -39.36 3.29 0.21
CA GLY A 218 -39.63 1.93 0.67
C GLY A 218 -38.87 0.89 -0.15
N TRP A 219 -38.88 1.01 -1.48
CA TRP A 219 -38.12 0.11 -2.35
C TRP A 219 -36.61 0.20 -2.12
N TYR A 220 -36.06 1.42 -2.02
CA TYR A 220 -34.65 1.62 -1.71
C TYR A 220 -34.27 0.94 -0.38
N ALA A 221 -35.07 1.16 0.66
CA ALA A 221 -34.84 0.53 1.96
C ALA A 221 -34.87 -1.00 1.85
N ALA A 222 -35.84 -1.57 1.13
CA ALA A 222 -35.92 -3.01 0.91
C ALA A 222 -34.70 -3.57 0.16
N VAL A 223 -34.19 -2.88 -0.88
CA VAL A 223 -32.97 -3.29 -1.58
C VAL A 223 -31.77 -3.32 -0.63
N VAL A 224 -31.61 -2.26 0.17
CA VAL A 224 -30.47 -2.16 1.10
C VAL A 224 -30.55 -3.21 2.21
N GLN A 225 -31.72 -3.45 2.77
CA GLN A 225 -31.91 -4.45 3.83
C GLN A 225 -31.72 -5.87 3.29
N HIS A 226 -32.28 -6.20 2.12
CA HIS A 226 -32.06 -7.51 1.50
C HIS A 226 -30.57 -7.80 1.23
N ALA A 227 -29.84 -6.82 0.71
CA ALA A 227 -28.40 -6.94 0.53
C ALA A 227 -27.68 -7.16 1.87
N ARG A 228 -28.14 -6.49 2.95
CA ARG A 228 -27.56 -6.68 4.28
C ARG A 228 -27.82 -8.09 4.81
N ASP A 229 -29.04 -8.58 4.67
CA ASP A 229 -29.44 -9.92 5.11
C ASP A 229 -28.60 -11.01 4.41
N LEU A 230 -28.39 -10.89 3.09
CA LEU A 230 -27.52 -11.81 2.34
C LEU A 230 -26.07 -11.79 2.83
N LYS A 231 -25.53 -10.61 3.14
CA LYS A 231 -24.17 -10.50 3.68
C LYS A 231 -24.04 -11.08 5.08
N ASP A 232 -25.02 -10.82 5.94
CA ASP A 232 -25.03 -11.36 7.29
C ASP A 232 -25.13 -12.90 7.25
N ALA A 233 -25.94 -13.45 6.32
CA ALA A 233 -25.97 -14.89 6.06
C ALA A 233 -24.63 -15.44 5.54
N ALA A 234 -23.96 -14.75 4.61
CA ALA A 234 -22.65 -15.16 4.09
C ALA A 234 -21.54 -15.12 5.16
N LEU A 235 -21.60 -14.15 6.07
CA LEU A 235 -20.68 -14.04 7.21
C LEU A 235 -20.94 -15.14 8.26
N ALA A 236 -22.20 -15.53 8.44
CA ALA A 236 -22.60 -16.61 9.36
C ALA A 236 -22.38 -18.02 8.80
N ALA A 237 -22.15 -18.18 7.50
CA ALA A 237 -21.91 -19.48 6.87
C ALA A 237 -20.64 -20.16 7.40
N GLU A 238 -20.80 -21.36 7.96
CA GLU A 238 -19.73 -22.17 8.55
C GLU A 238 -18.94 -22.97 7.52
N ASP A 239 -19.52 -23.22 6.34
CA ASP A 239 -18.93 -23.99 5.26
C ASP A 239 -19.32 -23.47 3.86
N THR A 240 -18.72 -24.05 2.83
CA THR A 240 -18.96 -23.66 1.44
C THR A 240 -20.35 -24.06 0.94
N ALA A 241 -20.94 -25.14 1.46
CA ALA A 241 -22.27 -25.57 1.04
C ALA A 241 -23.35 -24.58 1.52
N ALA A 242 -23.19 -24.00 2.70
CA ALA A 242 -24.03 -22.93 3.21
C ALA A 242 -23.90 -21.65 2.37
N LEU A 243 -22.70 -21.33 1.86
CA LEU A 243 -22.49 -20.22 0.93
C LEU A 243 -23.13 -20.50 -0.43
N ASP A 244 -22.95 -21.70 -0.99
CA ASP A 244 -23.51 -22.09 -2.30
C ASP A 244 -25.06 -22.10 -2.30
N ALA A 245 -25.68 -22.24 -1.13
CA ALA A 245 -27.12 -22.13 -0.96
C ALA A 245 -27.63 -20.68 -0.99
N LEU A 246 -26.76 -19.68 -0.83
CA LEU A 246 -27.12 -18.28 -0.97
C LEU A 246 -27.18 -17.91 -2.45
N ASP A 247 -28.36 -17.50 -2.91
CA ASP A 247 -28.55 -17.03 -4.28
C ASP A 247 -28.57 -15.49 -4.28
N PRO A 248 -27.50 -14.82 -4.73
CA PRO A 248 -27.42 -13.37 -4.77
C PRO A 248 -28.38 -12.73 -5.78
N ASP A 249 -29.03 -13.49 -6.66
CA ASP A 249 -29.93 -12.98 -7.70
C ASP A 249 -31.42 -13.06 -7.34
N THR A 250 -31.76 -13.68 -6.21
CA THR A 250 -33.16 -13.87 -5.80
C THR A 250 -33.56 -13.00 -4.60
N GLY A 251 -34.87 -12.85 -4.39
CA GLY A 251 -35.42 -12.15 -3.22
C GLY A 251 -35.39 -10.61 -3.29
N TRP A 252 -34.77 -10.03 -4.33
CA TRP A 252 -34.77 -8.58 -4.51
C TRP A 252 -36.17 -8.01 -4.68
N PRO A 253 -36.45 -6.82 -4.12
CA PRO A 253 -37.76 -6.20 -4.23
C PRO A 253 -38.09 -5.87 -5.69
N THR A 254 -39.20 -6.41 -6.15
CA THR A 254 -39.83 -6.02 -7.41
C THR A 254 -40.77 -4.84 -7.18
N THR A 255 -41.19 -4.16 -8.25
CA THR A 255 -42.14 -3.04 -8.15
C THR A 255 -43.32 -3.40 -7.23
N PRO A 256 -43.65 -2.60 -6.20
CA PRO A 256 -44.86 -2.85 -5.43
C PRO A 256 -46.07 -2.84 -6.37
N ALA A 257 -47.00 -3.77 -6.17
CA ALA A 257 -48.29 -3.73 -6.85
C ALA A 257 -48.93 -2.36 -6.60
N PRO A 258 -49.58 -1.73 -7.61
CA PRO A 258 -50.31 -0.49 -7.36
C PRO A 258 -51.28 -0.75 -6.21
N ALA A 259 -51.26 0.12 -5.19
CA ALA A 259 -52.25 0.07 -4.14
C ALA A 259 -53.63 0.10 -4.81
N GLU A 260 -54.41 -0.97 -4.68
CA GLU A 260 -55.82 -0.94 -5.03
C GLU A 260 -56.45 0.16 -4.17
N GLN A 261 -56.67 1.32 -4.77
CA GLN A 261 -57.52 2.33 -4.16
C GLN A 261 -58.92 1.73 -4.19
N GLU A 262 -59.37 1.16 -3.06
CA GLU A 262 -60.78 0.87 -2.85
C GLU A 262 -61.55 2.19 -3.01
N THR A 263 -62.22 2.31 -4.16
CA THR A 263 -63.15 3.39 -4.50
C THR A 263 -64.42 3.34 -3.67
#